data_AF-A0A067MAC6-F1
#
_entry.id   AF-A0A067MAC6-F1
#
_cell.length_a   1.000
_cell.length_b   1.000
_cell.length_c   1.000
_cell.angle_alpha   90.00
_cell.angle_beta   90.00
_cell.angle_gamma   90.00
#
_symmetry.space_group_name_H-M   'P 1'
#
loop_
_entity.id
_entity.type
_entity.pdbx_description
1 polymer ?
#
loop_
_entity_poly.entity_id
_entity_poly.type
_entity_poly.pdbx_seq_one_letter_code
_entity_poly.pdbx_strand_id
1 'polypeptide(L)' 'RPPSAYLLYQNEVRHEVKKQHDGLPYHEVLGKISGQWSDLTDEGRAPYIEATRIAKQKYEVEKKRYDAQTV' A
#
# COMPACT_ATOMS: atom_id res chain seq x y z
N ARG A 1 -6.50 7.38 7.79
CA ARG A 1 -5.04 7.31 7.53
C ARG A 1 -4.85 6.85 6.09
N PRO A 2 -3.99 7.51 5.29
CA PRO A 2 -3.77 7.15 3.90
C PRO A 2 -3.09 5.77 3.79
N PRO A 3 -3.41 4.96 2.77
CA PRO A 3 -2.72 3.69 2.52
C PRO A 3 -1.24 3.95 2.21
N SER A 4 -0.35 3.09 2.70
CA SER A 4 1.09 3.17 2.39
C SER A 4 1.39 2.58 1.00
N ALA A 5 2.60 2.84 0.49
CA ALA A 5 3.03 2.34 -0.82
C ALA A 5 2.99 0.81 -0.87
N TYR A 6 3.42 0.18 0.23
CA TYR A 6 3.32 -1.25 0.43
C TYR A 6 1.87 -1.75 0.41
N LEU A 7 0.94 -1.04 1.06
CA LEU A 7 -0.48 -1.42 1.06
C LEU A 7 -1.13 -1.34 -0.33
N LEU A 8 -0.75 -0.35 -1.14
CA LEU A 8 -1.20 -0.23 -2.52
C LEU A 8 -0.69 -1.42 -3.35
N TYR A 9 0.62 -1.67 -3.30
CA TYR A 9 1.23 -2.81 -3.96
C TYR A 9 0.62 -4.14 -3.52
N GLN A 10 0.51 -4.35 -2.20
CA GLN A 10 -0.07 -5.55 -1.62
C GLN A 10 -1.50 -5.77 -2.11
N ASN A 11 -2.34 -4.75 -2.20
CA ASN A 11 -3.71 -4.91 -2.69
C ASN A 11 -3.76 -5.31 -4.17
N GLU A 12 -2.83 -4.81 -4.99
CA GLU A 12 -2.72 -5.15 -6.39
C GLU A 12 -2.27 -6.61 -6.58
N VAL A 13 -1.17 -7.00 -5.92
CA VAL A 13 -0.59 -8.34 -6.12
C VAL A 13 -1.26 -9.42 -5.28
N ARG A 14 -1.94 -9.10 -4.17
CA ARG A 14 -2.54 -10.09 -3.27
C ARG A 14 -3.49 -11.03 -3.99
N HIS A 15 -4.29 -10.51 -4.93
CA HIS A 15 -5.23 -11.36 -5.65
C HIS A 15 -4.51 -12.36 -6.55
N GLU A 16 -3.45 -11.92 -7.23
CA GLU A 16 -2.60 -12.74 -8.08
C GLU A 16 -1.82 -13.78 -7.27
N VAL A 17 -1.12 -13.36 -6.22
CA VAL A 17 -0.35 -14.23 -5.32
C VAL A 17 -1.27 -15.24 -4.63
N LYS A 18 -2.48 -14.84 -4.23
CA LYS A 18 -3.46 -15.76 -3.65
C LYS A 18 -3.94 -16.79 -4.68
N LYS A 19 -4.17 -16.39 -5.94
CA LYS A 19 -4.53 -17.34 -7.00
C LYS A 19 -3.40 -18.33 -7.32
N GLN A 20 -2.17 -17.85 -7.37
CA GLN A 20 -0.99 -18.71 -7.60
C GLN A 20 -0.72 -19.66 -6.42
N HIS A 21 -1.12 -19.25 -5.22
CA HIS A 21 -1.00 -20.02 -4.00
C HIS A 21 -2.35 -20.33 -3.37
N ASP A 22 -3.26 -20.85 -4.18
CA ASP A 22 -4.58 -21.24 -3.70
C ASP A 22 -4.42 -22.34 -2.63
N GLY A 23 -5.00 -22.11 -1.44
CA GLY A 23 -4.83 -22.98 -0.26
C GLY A 23 -3.76 -22.54 0.74
N LEU A 24 -2.90 -21.56 0.44
CA LEU A 24 -2.01 -21.00 1.45
C LEU A 24 -2.77 -20.07 2.42
N PRO A 25 -2.41 -20.06 3.71
CA PRO A 25 -3.00 -19.15 4.66
C PRO A 25 -2.57 -17.71 4.36
N TYR A 26 -3.42 -16.75 4.73
CA TYR A 26 -3.24 -15.34 4.37
C TYR A 26 -1.90 -14.74 4.86
N HIS A 27 -1.37 -15.21 6.00
CA HIS A 27 -0.08 -14.74 6.52
C HIS A 27 1.12 -15.17 5.66
N GLU A 28 1.07 -16.38 5.08
CA GLU A 28 2.10 -16.87 4.14
C GLU A 28 2.08 -16.06 2.85
N VAL A 29 0.88 -15.77 2.33
CA VAL A 29 0.69 -14.90 1.16
C VAL A 29 1.26 -13.50 1.43
N LEU A 30 0.98 -12.93 2.61
CA LEU A 30 1.57 -11.64 3.02
C LEU A 30 3.09 -11.68 3.11
N GLY A 31 3.66 -12.77 3.65
CA GLY A 31 5.11 -12.97 3.70
C GLY A 31 5.73 -12.92 2.31
N LYS A 32 5.14 -13.63 1.34
CA LYS A 32 5.60 -13.59 -0.07
C LYS A 32 5.53 -12.20 -0.68
N ILE A 33 4.43 -11.48 -0.47
CA ILE A 33 4.27 -10.11 -0.97
C ILE A 33 5.29 -9.16 -0.35
N SER A 34 5.59 -9.31 0.94
CA SER A 34 6.62 -8.51 1.60
C SER A 34 8.03 -8.78 1.05
N GLY A 35 8.33 -10.04 0.70
CA GLY A 35 9.55 -10.42 0.01
C GLY A 35 9.63 -9.75 -1.37
N GLN A 36 8.60 -9.92 -2.20
CA GLN A 36 8.52 -9.28 -3.52
C GLN A 36 8.64 -7.76 -3.45
N TRP A 37 8.03 -7.14 -2.44
CA TRP A 37 8.19 -5.70 -2.20
C TRP A 37 9.64 -5.34 -1.88
N SER A 38 10.31 -6.14 -1.06
CA SER A 38 11.72 -5.95 -0.68
C SER A 38 12.69 -6.18 -1.85
N ASP A 39 12.30 -7.05 -2.79
CA ASP A 39 13.05 -7.33 -4.03
C ASP A 39 12.76 -6.33 -5.17
N LEU A 40 11.64 -5.58 -5.12
CA LEU A 40 11.35 -4.53 -6.09
C LEU A 40 12.43 -3.44 -6.07
N THR A 41 12.87 -3.05 -7.26
CA THR A 41 13.77 -1.91 -7.47
C THR A 41 13.08 -0.60 -7.11
N ASP A 42 13.87 0.44 -6.86
CA ASP A 42 13.35 1.78 -6.58
C ASP A 42 12.42 2.28 -7.69
N GLU A 43 12.70 1.93 -8.95
CA GLU A 43 11.85 2.24 -10.10
C GLU A 43 10.49 1.53 -10.03
N GLY A 44 10.47 0.26 -9.62
CA GLY A 44 9.23 -0.50 -9.43
C GLY A 44 8.41 0.00 -8.25
N ARG A 45 9.06 0.53 -7.21
CA ARG A 45 8.40 1.15 -6.04
C ARG A 45 7.96 2.59 -6.27
N ALA A 46 8.63 3.31 -7.18
CA ALA A 46 8.38 4.72 -7.47
C ALA A 46 6.90 5.08 -7.69
N PRO A 47 6.13 4.36 -8.54
CA PRO A 47 4.71 4.70 -8.76
C PRO A 47 3.87 4.57 -7.47
N TYR A 48 4.14 3.55 -6.65
CA TYR A 48 3.41 3.33 -5.38
C TYR A 48 3.80 4.35 -4.31
N ILE A 49 5.09 4.70 -4.23
CA ILE A 49 5.60 5.75 -3.33
C ILE A 49 4.98 7.09 -3.70
N GLU A 50 4.94 7.43 -4.98
CA GLU A 50 4.37 8.68 -5.46
C GLU A 50 2.86 8.75 -5.23
N ALA A 51 2.13 7.67 -5.56
CA ALA A 51 0.68 7.58 -5.28
C ALA A 51 0.39 7.75 -3.78
N THR A 52 1.19 7.13 -2.92
CA THR A 52 1.10 7.26 -1.46
C THR A 52 1.41 8.68 -1.00
N ARG A 53 2.43 9.32 -1.57
CA ARG A 53 2.82 10.69 -1.24
C ARG A 53 1.67 11.66 -1.55
N ILE A 54 1.06 11.53 -2.73
CA ILE A 54 -0.10 12.33 -3.13
C ILE A 54 -1.30 12.05 -2.21
N ALA A 55 -1.61 10.78 -1.94
CA ALA A 55 -2.72 10.41 -1.06
C ALA A 55 -2.52 10.93 0.37
N LYS A 56 -1.28 10.86 0.88
CA LYS A 56 -0.92 11.40 2.20
C LYS A 56 -1.06 12.91 2.25
N GLN A 57 -0.59 13.62 1.23
CA GLN A 57 -0.74 15.07 1.15
C GLN A 57 -2.22 15.48 1.15
N LYS A 58 -3.07 14.81 0.35
CA LYS A 58 -4.52 15.04 0.35
C LYS A 58 -5.13 14.80 1.73
N TYR A 59 -4.79 13.68 2.36
CA TYR A 59 -5.27 13.35 3.70
C TYR A 59 -4.83 14.37 4.75
N GLU A 60 -3.60 14.86 4.70
CA GLU A 60 -3.11 15.89 5.64
C GLU A 60 -3.83 17.22 5.46
N VAL A 61 -4.11 17.64 4.22
CA VAL A 61 -4.90 18.84 3.93
C VAL A 61 -6.33 18.70 4.44
N GLU A 62 -6.97 17.56 4.16
CA GLU A 62 -8.34 17.29 4.57
C GLU A 62 -8.47 17.12 6.08
N LYS A 63 -7.49 16.47 6.72
CA LYS A 63 -7.39 16.38 8.17
C LYS A 63 -7.26 17.77 8.80
N LYS A 64 -6.39 18.64 8.27
CA LYS A 64 -6.27 20.03 8.76
C LYS A 64 -7.57 20.81 8.64
N ARG A 65 -8.33 20.61 7.54
CA ARG A 65 -9.66 21.22 7.37
C ARG A 65 -10.66 20.70 8.40
N TYR A 66 -10.68 19.39 8.63
CA TYR A 66 -11.55 18.77 9.63
C TYR A 66 -11.21 19.26 11.05
N ASP A 67 -9.94 19.18 11.46
CA ASP A 67 -9.47 19.68 12.76
C ASP A 67 -9.83 21.16 12.98
N ALA A 68 -9.73 22.01 11.94
CA ALA A 68 -10.10 23.42 11.99
C ALA A 68 -11.62 23.71 12.00
N GLN A 69 -12.45 22.76 11.57
CA GLN A 69 -13.91 22.86 11.64
C GLN A 69 -14.50 22.34 12.96
N THR A 70 -13.72 21.56 13.72
CA THR A 70 -14.11 21.01 15.02
C THR A 70 -13.63 21.84 16.23
N VAL A 71 -13.16 23.07 16.01
CA VAL A 71 -12.82 24.06 17.06
C VAL A 71 -13.84 25.18 17.12
#